data_AF-A0A8S9RCV0-F1
#
_entry.id   AF-A0A8S9RCV0-F1
#
_cell.length_a   1.000
_cell.length_b   1.000
_cell.length_c   1.000
_cell.angle_alpha   90.00
_cell.angle_beta   90.00
_cell.angle_gamma   90.00
#
_symmetry.space_group_name_H-M   'P 1'
#
loop_
_entity.id
_entity.type
_entity.pdbx_description
1 polymer ?
#
loop_
_entity_poly.entity_id
_entity_poly.type
_entity_poly.pdbx_seq_one_letter_code
_entity_poly.pdbx_strand_id
1 'polypeptide(L)'
;MDPWVEKQERKEMKKHCDMLQFICDAEHGIPSSCPCGGLIVDDVSTNPTEKDFLPGRKYFTCNTYKKDGLHFRQPWVLGVQEEVRSLKRKVDEMAAEIAQLKELLTRK
;
A
#
# COMPACT_ATOMS: atom_id res chain seq x y z
N MET A 1 -17.89 -26.72 -26.15
CA MET A 1 -16.88 -25.67 -25.94
C MET A 1 -15.53 -26.22 -26.34
N ASP A 2 -14.64 -25.40 -26.90
CA ASP A 2 -13.28 -25.84 -27.26
C ASP A 2 -12.42 -25.98 -25.97
N PRO A 3 -11.88 -27.17 -25.66
CA PRO A 3 -11.04 -27.38 -24.47
C PRO A 3 -9.84 -26.43 -24.37
N TRP A 4 -9.33 -25.93 -25.49
CA TRP A 4 -8.22 -24.98 -25.53
C TRP A 4 -8.64 -23.59 -25.03
N VAL A 5 -9.84 -23.14 -25.42
CA VAL A 5 -10.43 -21.88 -24.98
C VAL A 5 -10.68 -21.92 -23.47
N GLU A 6 -11.28 -22.99 -22.95
CA GLU A 6 -11.53 -23.11 -21.51
C GLU A 6 -10.23 -23.12 -20.69
N LYS A 7 -9.16 -23.72 -21.22
CA LYS A 7 -7.85 -23.72 -20.56
C LYS A 7 -7.27 -22.31 -20.50
N GLN A 8 -7.49 -21.51 -21.53
CA GLN A 8 -7.06 -20.11 -21.57
C GLN A 8 -7.89 -19.26 -20.60
N GLU A 9 -9.21 -19.41 -20.60
CA GLU A 9 -10.11 -18.73 -19.65
C GLU A 9 -9.75 -19.03 -18.19
N ARG A 10 -9.48 -20.30 -17.85
CA ARG A 10 -9.03 -20.69 -16.51
C ARG A 10 -7.70 -20.04 -16.11
N LYS A 11 -6.77 -19.88 -17.06
CA LYS A 11 -5.49 -19.19 -16.80
C LYS A 11 -5.70 -17.70 -16.53
N GLU A 12 -6.54 -17.04 -17.32
CA GLU A 12 -6.84 -15.63 -17.13
C GLU A 12 -7.59 -15.38 -15.81
N MET A 13 -8.55 -16.24 -15.46
CA MET A 13 -9.24 -16.19 -14.17
C MET A 13 -8.25 -16.35 -13.00
N LYS A 14 -7.32 -17.30 -13.09
CA LYS A 14 -6.29 -17.49 -12.05
C LYS A 14 -5.43 -16.23 -11.89
N LYS A 15 -4.95 -15.64 -12.99
CA LYS A 15 -4.16 -14.40 -12.95
C LYS A 15 -4.92 -13.26 -12.28
N HIS A 16 -6.22 -13.14 -12.56
CA HIS A 16 -7.10 -12.15 -11.94
C HIS A 16 -7.20 -12.35 -10.43
N CYS A 17 -7.46 -13.58 -9.96
CA CYS A 17 -7.49 -13.90 -8.53
C CYS A 17 -6.14 -13.68 -7.84
N ASP A 18 -5.04 -14.10 -8.47
CA ASP A 18 -3.68 -13.89 -7.94
C ASP A 18 -3.43 -12.38 -7.76
N MET A 19 -3.84 -11.55 -8.74
CA MET A 19 -3.68 -10.10 -8.68
C MET A 19 -4.51 -9.45 -7.58
N LEU A 20 -5.76 -9.86 -7.39
CA LEU A 20 -6.60 -9.39 -6.29
C LEU A 20 -5.98 -9.73 -4.93
N GLN A 21 -5.43 -10.95 -4.78
CA GLN A 21 -4.75 -11.35 -3.56
C GLN A 21 -3.52 -10.47 -3.29
N PHE A 22 -2.68 -10.21 -4.30
CA PHE A 22 -1.53 -9.33 -4.16
C PHE A 22 -1.92 -7.91 -3.73
N ILE A 23 -3.03 -7.38 -4.25
CA ILE A 23 -3.52 -6.06 -3.86
C ILE A 23 -3.91 -6.07 -2.40
N CYS A 24 -4.74 -7.04 -1.97
CA CYS A 24 -5.14 -7.19 -0.57
C CYS A 24 -3.93 -7.32 0.37
N ASP A 25 -2.94 -8.13 0.01
CA ASP A 25 -1.76 -8.38 0.84
C ASP A 25 -0.86 -7.13 0.97
N ALA A 26 -0.86 -6.25 -0.04
CA ALA A 26 -0.09 -5.02 -0.06
C ALA A 26 -0.89 -3.76 0.29
N GLU A 27 -2.09 -3.91 0.88
CA GLU A 27 -2.83 -2.80 1.53
C GLU A 27 -2.16 -2.29 2.82
N HIS A 28 -1.10 -2.96 3.29
CA HIS A 28 -0.33 -2.58 4.47
C HIS A 28 0.87 -1.71 4.12
N GLY A 29 1.04 -0.61 4.84
CA GLY A 29 2.12 0.36 4.67
C GLY A 29 1.94 1.27 3.45
N ILE A 30 3.03 1.90 3.03
CA ILE A 30 3.07 2.74 1.83
C ILE A 30 3.49 1.86 0.63
N PRO A 31 2.63 1.70 -0.39
CA PRO A 31 2.95 0.87 -1.54
C PRO A 31 4.09 1.50 -2.36
N SER A 32 5.10 0.71 -2.71
CA SER A 32 6.26 1.14 -3.51
C SER A 32 6.10 0.87 -5.01
N SER A 33 5.29 -0.13 -5.38
CA SER A 33 5.02 -0.51 -6.77
C SER A 33 3.65 -1.17 -6.90
N CYS A 34 3.04 -1.07 -8.08
CA CYS A 34 1.81 -1.78 -8.40
C CYS A 34 2.08 -3.18 -8.95
N PRO A 35 1.23 -4.20 -8.71
CA PRO A 35 1.43 -5.55 -9.26
C PRO A 35 1.49 -5.60 -10.79
N CYS A 36 0.93 -4.58 -11.47
CA CYS A 36 1.05 -4.42 -12.92
C CYS A 36 2.43 -3.94 -13.39
N GLY A 37 3.37 -3.64 -12.49
CA GLY A 37 4.68 -3.03 -12.77
C GLY A 37 4.66 -1.50 -12.84
N GLY A 38 3.49 -0.87 -12.71
CA GLY A 38 3.34 0.58 -12.67
C GLY A 38 3.93 1.19 -11.40
N LEU A 39 4.41 2.42 -11.52
CA LEU A 39 4.91 3.21 -10.39
C LEU A 39 3.75 3.74 -9.56
N ILE A 40 3.95 3.84 -8.25
CA ILE A 40 3.03 4.52 -7.35
C ILE A 40 3.36 6.01 -7.36
N VAL A 41 2.34 6.84 -7.58
CA VAL A 41 2.41 8.30 -7.60
C VAL A 41 1.46 8.88 -6.57
N ASP A 42 1.80 10.06 -6.04
CA ASP A 42 0.92 10.84 -5.18
C ASP A 42 -0.14 11.53 -6.06
N ASP A 43 -1.36 11.00 -6.02
CA ASP A 43 -2.53 11.56 -6.70
C ASP A 43 -3.33 12.44 -5.72
N VAL A 44 -3.85 13.55 -6.23
CA VAL A 44 -4.78 14.42 -5.49
C VAL A 44 -6.10 14.39 -6.22
N SER A 45 -7.15 13.92 -5.53
CA SER A 45 -8.49 13.86 -6.12
C SER A 45 -8.97 15.26 -6.52
N THR A 46 -9.09 15.46 -7.83
CA THR A 46 -9.61 16.70 -8.45
C THR A 46 -11.11 16.64 -8.68
N ASN A 47 -11.72 15.46 -8.60
CA ASN A 47 -13.11 15.26 -8.97
C ASN A 47 -13.95 14.68 -7.81
N PRO A 48 -14.87 15.46 -7.21
CA PRO A 48 -15.65 15.05 -6.04
C PRO A 48 -16.80 14.08 -6.32
N THR A 49 -17.01 13.67 -7.58
CA THR A 49 -18.19 12.88 -8.01
C THR A 49 -17.98 11.36 -7.96
N GLU A 50 -16.75 10.88 -7.78
CA GLU A 50 -16.54 9.49 -7.40
C GLU A 50 -16.87 9.36 -5.91
N LYS A 51 -17.46 8.24 -5.47
CA LYS A 51 -18.10 8.05 -4.16
C LYS A 51 -17.19 8.23 -2.92
N ASP A 52 -16.03 8.82 -3.08
CA ASP A 52 -15.06 9.13 -2.05
C ASP A 52 -14.90 10.65 -1.85
N PHE A 53 -15.54 11.14 -0.78
CA PHE A 53 -15.03 12.18 0.12
C PHE A 53 -14.24 13.36 -0.48
N LEU A 54 -14.93 14.46 -0.81
CA LEU A 54 -14.44 15.85 -0.94
C LEU A 54 -13.18 16.13 -1.81
N PRO A 55 -13.13 17.24 -2.58
CA PRO A 55 -11.94 17.64 -3.32
C PRO A 55 -10.69 17.74 -2.42
N GLY A 56 -9.52 17.35 -2.93
CA GLY A 56 -8.23 17.58 -2.26
C GLY A 56 -7.71 16.43 -1.40
N ARG A 57 -8.37 15.26 -1.38
CA ARG A 57 -7.80 14.05 -0.76
C ARG A 57 -6.62 13.50 -1.54
N LYS A 58 -5.60 13.04 -0.82
CA LYS A 58 -4.39 12.43 -1.38
C LYS A 58 -4.47 10.91 -1.40
N TYR A 59 -3.94 10.30 -2.46
CA TYR A 59 -3.91 8.86 -2.67
C TYR A 59 -2.55 8.44 -3.19
N PHE A 60 -2.11 7.25 -2.77
CA PHE A 60 -1.08 6.50 -3.46
C PHE A 60 -1.75 5.75 -4.62
N THR A 61 -1.47 6.16 -5.85
CA THR A 61 -2.17 5.66 -7.04
C THR A 61 -1.17 5.10 -8.05
N CYS A 62 -1.53 4.01 -8.72
CA CYS A 62 -0.75 3.52 -9.86
C CYS A 62 -0.76 4.55 -11.01
N ASN A 63 0.39 4.83 -11.62
CA ASN A 63 0.49 5.74 -12.77
C ASN A 63 -0.35 5.31 -13.98
N THR A 64 -0.63 4.01 -14.14
CA THR A 64 -1.53 3.46 -15.16
C THR A 64 -2.88 3.04 -14.58
N TYR A 65 -3.33 3.70 -13.50
CA TYR A 65 -4.56 3.32 -12.80
C TYR A 65 -5.75 3.23 -13.73
N LYS A 66 -6.47 2.12 -13.59
CA LYS A 66 -7.78 1.88 -14.21
C LYS A 66 -8.75 1.51 -13.09
N LYS A 67 -10.01 1.89 -13.26
CA LYS A 67 -11.08 1.57 -12.33
C LYS A 67 -11.59 0.12 -12.51
N ASP A 68 -10.66 -0.81 -12.62
CA ASP A 68 -10.88 -2.24 -12.83
C ASP A 68 -10.65 -3.07 -11.56
N GLY A 69 -10.21 -2.44 -10.47
CA GLY A 69 -9.89 -3.10 -9.20
C GLY A 69 -8.54 -3.81 -9.19
N LEU A 70 -7.73 -3.66 -10.25
CA LEU A 70 -6.45 -4.34 -10.45
C LEU A 70 -5.24 -3.42 -10.28
N HIS A 71 -5.49 -2.16 -9.96
CA HIS A 71 -4.48 -1.15 -9.73
C HIS A 71 -4.62 -0.53 -8.35
N PHE A 72 -3.49 -0.24 -7.70
CA PHE A 72 -3.50 0.46 -6.43
C PHE A 72 -4.11 1.85 -6.55
N ARG A 73 -5.01 2.14 -5.60
CA ARG A 73 -5.49 3.48 -5.25
C ARG A 73 -5.81 3.47 -3.77
N GLN A 74 -4.78 3.68 -2.95
CA GLN A 74 -4.88 3.64 -1.50
C GLN A 74 -4.93 5.06 -0.92
N PRO A 75 -5.82 5.36 0.03
CA PRO A 75 -5.82 6.65 0.72
C PRO A 75 -4.48 6.91 1.43
N TRP A 76 -3.88 8.07 1.20
CA TRP A 76 -2.59 8.46 1.78
C TRP A 76 -2.59 8.37 3.31
N VAL A 77 -3.71 8.74 3.94
CA VAL A 77 -3.87 8.74 5.41
C VAL A 77 -3.66 7.35 6.03
N LEU A 78 -4.06 6.27 5.36
CA LEU A 78 -3.92 4.92 5.91
C LEU A 78 -2.45 4.49 5.93
N GLY A 79 -1.77 4.59 4.78
CA GLY A 79 -0.36 4.23 4.66
C GLY A 79 0.52 5.08 5.58
N VAL A 80 0.30 6.40 5.62
CA VAL A 80 1.08 7.28 6.50
C VAL A 80 0.79 7.04 7.98
N GLN A 81 -0.46 6.78 8.37
CA GLN A 81 -0.76 6.52 9.78
C GLN A 81 -0.08 5.23 10.28
N GLU A 82 0.01 4.20 9.44
CA GLU A 82 0.73 2.96 9.76
C GLU A 82 2.23 3.20 9.91
N GLU A 83 2.85 3.88 8.94
CA GLU A 83 4.28 4.21 8.98
C GLU A 83 4.63 5.10 10.17
N VAL A 84 3.80 6.10 10.50
CA VAL A 84 4.01 6.95 11.68
C VAL A 84 3.93 6.13 12.97
N ARG A 85 3.01 5.16 13.08
CA ARG A 85 2.95 4.25 14.24
C ARG A 85 4.20 3.38 14.35
N SER A 86 4.66 2.83 13.23
CA SER A 86 5.89 2.03 13.15
C SER A 86 7.12 2.85 13.57
N LEU A 87 7.25 4.07 13.05
CA LEU A 87 8.33 5.00 13.39
C LEU A 87 8.30 5.38 14.87
N LYS A 88 7.12 5.72 15.41
CA LYS A 88 6.97 6.04 16.83
C LYS A 88 7.49 4.92 17.72
N ARG A 89 7.10 3.66 17.42
CA ARG A 89 7.58 2.49 18.16
C ARG A 89 9.10 2.36 18.12
N LYS A 90 9.73 2.48 16.95
CA LYS A 90 11.19 2.41 16.80
C LYS A 90 11.89 3.52 17.58
N VAL A 91 11.31 4.73 17.60
CA VAL A 91 11.85 5.86 18.38
C VAL A 91 11.77 5.58 19.88
N ASP A 92 10.66 5.02 20.36
CA ASP A 92 10.50 4.64 21.77
C ASP A 92 11.50 3.54 22.18
N GLU A 93 11.71 2.54 21.32
CA GLU A 93 12.71 1.47 21.49
C GLU A 93 14.14 2.06 21.58
N MET A 94 14.54 2.91 20.62
CA MET A 94 15.84 3.57 20.64
C MET A 94 16.03 4.47 21.87
N ALA A 95 15.00 5.19 22.30
CA ALA A 95 15.07 6.03 23.49
C ALA A 95 15.34 5.21 24.76
N ALA A 96 14.73 4.03 24.87
CA ALA A 96 14.97 3.10 25.97
C ALA A 96 16.40 2.56 25.96
N GLU A 97 16.93 2.17 24.80
CA GLU A 97 18.33 1.72 24.67
C GLU A 97 19.33 2.82 25.05
N ILE A 98 19.11 4.04 24.59
CA ILE A 98 19.95 5.19 24.95
C ILE A 98 19.92 5.44 26.46
N ALA A 99 18.76 5.32 27.12
CA ALA A 99 18.65 5.49 28.56
C ALA A 99 19.45 4.42 29.32
N GLN A 100 19.37 3.16 28.90
CA GLN A 100 20.13 2.06 29.49
C GLN A 100 21.64 2.25 29.32
N LEU A 101 22.09 2.63 28.12
CA LEU A 101 23.51 2.87 27.85
C LEU A 101 24.05 4.04 28.69
N LYS A 102 23.28 5.12 28.84
CA LYS A 102 23.64 6.25 29.70
C LYS A 102 23.84 5.80 31.15
N GLU A 103 22.91 5.00 31.68
CA GLU A 103 23.01 4.48 33.04
C GLU A 103 24.28 3.63 33.24
N LEU A 104 24.59 2.74 32.31
CA LEU A 104 25.81 1.92 32.35
C LEU A 104 27.09 2.75 32.33
N LEU A 105 27.11 3.85 31.56
CA LEU A 105 28.25 4.76 31.49
C LEU A 105 28.42 5.56 32.78
N THR A 106 27.32 5.98 33.42
CA THR A 106 27.36 6.75 34.68
C THR A 106 27.65 5.92 35.92
N ARG A 107 27.55 4.59 35.84
CA ARG A 107 27.87 3.66 36.94
C ARG A 107 29.35 3.23 36.99
N LYS A 108 30.17 3.65 36.03
CA LYS A 108 31.64 3.51 36.05
C LYS A 108 32.29 4.75 36.63
#